data_AF-A0A2W5ZF85-F1
#
_entry.id   AF-A0A2W5ZF85-F1
#
_cell.length_a   1.000
_cell.length_b   1.000
_cell.length_c   1.000
_cell.angle_alpha   90.00
_cell.angle_beta   90.00
_cell.angle_gamma   90.00
#
_symmetry.space_group_name_H-M   'P 1'
#
loop_
_entity.id
_entity.type
_entity.pdbx_description
1 polymer ?
#
loop_
_entity_poly.entity_id
_entity_poly.type
_entity_poly.pdbx_seq_one_letter_code
_entity_poly.pdbx_strand_id
1 'polypeptide(L)'
;MPIIHEVLDAVGIDFIGLRDYEAEDVIATWTAATPDPVEIVSGDRDLFALIEDPRVCVLYPEKGGMAVVTEAEVTRRYGIAGRSYADYAILRGDPSDGLPGLRGVGAVAAADIIRRHGGVAGLLRDGAVSEQQREYLARAMKVVPPVQGLPVVLPEGRRDSYPAHPAALASLAERHGLSSAADRLVEALRVNQHTG
;
A
#
# COMPACT_ATOMS: atom_id res chain seq x y z
N MET A 1 -11.84 5.04 16.20
CA MET A 1 -10.52 4.37 16.16
C MET A 1 -10.09 3.63 17.45
N PRO A 2 -10.56 3.88 18.68
CA PRO A 2 -10.04 3.12 19.84
C PRO A 2 -10.51 1.66 19.89
N ILE A 3 -11.79 1.39 19.58
CA ILE A 3 -12.39 0.05 19.67
C ILE A 3 -11.67 -0.97 18.77
N ILE A 4 -11.32 -0.59 17.54
CA ILE A 4 -10.67 -1.53 16.61
C ILE A 4 -9.28 -1.94 17.10
N HIS A 5 -8.51 -1.02 17.70
CA HIS A 5 -7.21 -1.37 18.26
C HIS A 5 -7.35 -2.31 19.45
N GLU A 6 -8.30 -2.06 20.35
CA GLU A 6 -8.58 -2.94 21.50
C GLU A 6 -9.00 -4.34 21.04
N VAL A 7 -9.81 -4.43 19.98
CA VAL A 7 -10.22 -5.72 19.41
C VAL A 7 -9.04 -6.43 18.73
N LEU A 8 -8.24 -5.73 17.93
CA LEU A 8 -7.06 -6.32 17.27
C LEU A 8 -6.05 -6.84 18.29
N ASP A 9 -5.77 -6.07 19.34
CA ASP A 9 -4.91 -6.49 20.46
C ASP A 9 -5.46 -7.73 21.17
N ALA A 10 -6.76 -7.73 21.50
CA ALA A 10 -7.41 -8.87 22.15
C ALA A 10 -7.42 -10.14 21.28
N VAL A 11 -7.57 -10.00 19.97
CA VAL A 11 -7.43 -11.11 19.02
C VAL A 11 -5.97 -11.55 18.94
N GLY A 12 -5.05 -10.60 18.98
CA GLY A 12 -3.62 -10.81 18.76
C GLY A 12 -3.17 -10.60 17.33
N ILE A 13 -3.79 -9.63 16.65
CA ILE A 13 -3.32 -9.13 15.36
C ILE A 13 -2.46 -7.92 15.63
N ASP A 14 -1.24 -7.94 15.11
CA ASP A 14 -0.32 -6.83 15.28
C ASP A 14 -0.82 -5.60 14.53
N PHE A 15 -0.81 -4.46 15.22
CA PHE A 15 -1.15 -3.16 14.67
C PHE A 15 -0.03 -2.19 15.08
N ILE A 16 0.55 -1.51 14.09
CA ILE A 16 1.65 -0.58 14.30
C ILE A 16 1.35 0.70 13.54
N GLY A 17 1.63 1.83 14.19
CA GLY A 17 1.63 3.14 13.58
C GLY A 17 2.82 3.93 14.10
N LEU A 18 3.37 4.80 13.26
CA LEU A 18 4.43 5.71 13.63
C LEU A 18 3.90 7.14 13.57
N ARG A 19 4.13 7.92 14.63
CA ARG A 19 3.70 9.33 14.65
C ARG A 19 4.39 10.10 13.52
N ASP A 20 3.64 10.98 12.88
CA ASP A 20 4.10 11.85 11.78
C ASP A 20 4.37 11.13 10.45
N TYR A 21 4.01 9.85 10.34
CA TYR A 21 4.11 9.06 9.12
C TYR A 21 2.77 8.41 8.75
N GLU A 22 2.59 8.15 7.47
CA GLU A 22 1.39 7.55 6.93
C GLU A 22 1.48 6.01 6.93
N ALA A 23 0.38 5.32 6.68
CA ALA A 23 0.34 3.87 6.77
C ALA A 23 1.18 3.22 5.66
N GLU A 24 1.18 3.82 4.48
CA GLU A 24 1.96 3.46 3.31
C GLU A 24 3.47 3.51 3.57
N ASP A 25 3.97 4.43 4.42
CA ASP A 25 5.38 4.49 4.79
C ASP A 25 5.78 3.30 5.68
N VAL A 26 4.90 2.93 6.62
CA VAL A 26 5.09 1.74 7.47
C VAL A 26 5.07 0.47 6.61
N ILE A 27 4.10 0.36 5.70
CA ILE A 27 3.98 -0.75 4.75
C ILE A 27 5.22 -0.83 3.87
N ALA A 28 5.65 0.28 3.26
CA ALA A 28 6.83 0.32 2.41
C ALA A 28 8.11 -0.08 3.17
N THR A 29 8.25 0.37 4.42
CA THR A 29 9.36 -0.03 5.28
C THR A 29 9.38 -1.54 5.53
N TRP A 30 8.23 -2.14 5.85
CA TRP A 30 8.15 -3.60 6.05
C TRP A 30 8.32 -4.39 4.77
N THR A 31 7.71 -3.95 3.66
CA THR A 31 7.88 -4.58 2.35
C THR A 31 9.35 -4.58 1.92
N ALA A 32 10.11 -3.52 2.24
CA ALA A 32 11.54 -3.47 1.97
C ALA A 32 12.38 -4.35 2.90
N ALA A 33 11.95 -4.54 4.15
CA ALA A 33 12.64 -5.35 5.15
C ALA A 33 12.34 -6.85 5.06
N THR A 34 11.22 -7.24 4.42
CA THR A 34 10.77 -8.63 4.32
C THR A 34 11.23 -9.27 3.00
N PRO A 35 12.05 -10.33 3.02
CA PRO A 35 12.49 -11.01 1.79
C PRO A 35 11.42 -11.94 1.19
N ASP A 36 10.47 -12.39 2.01
CA ASP A 36 9.39 -13.30 1.62
C ASP A 36 8.35 -12.63 0.70
N PRO A 37 7.49 -13.40 0.03
CA PRO A 37 6.35 -12.86 -0.69
C PRO A 37 5.44 -12.03 0.21
N VAL A 38 5.03 -10.85 -0.28
CA VAL A 38 4.19 -9.88 0.43
C VAL A 38 2.93 -9.60 -0.38
N GLU A 39 1.78 -9.77 0.27
CA GLU A 39 0.48 -9.33 -0.25
C GLU A 39 0.01 -8.11 0.55
N ILE A 40 -0.14 -6.97 -0.12
CA ILE A 40 -0.59 -5.73 0.51
C ILE A 40 -2.08 -5.57 0.26
N VAL A 41 -2.91 -5.54 1.31
CA VAL A 41 -4.36 -5.33 1.16
C VAL A 41 -4.68 -3.85 1.35
N SER A 42 -5.06 -3.15 0.27
CA SER A 42 -5.43 -1.73 0.35
C SER A 42 -6.28 -1.26 -0.83
N GLY A 43 -7.18 -0.31 -0.56
CA GLY A 43 -7.88 0.46 -1.59
C GLY A 43 -7.11 1.70 -2.07
N ASP A 44 -5.92 1.93 -1.54
CA ASP A 44 -5.03 2.99 -1.96
C ASP A 44 -4.16 2.54 -3.14
N ARG A 45 -4.11 3.37 -4.18
CA ARG A 45 -3.31 3.07 -5.37
C ARG A 45 -1.86 3.49 -5.22
N ASP A 46 -1.50 4.32 -4.25
CA ASP A 46 -0.11 4.73 -4.05
C ASP A 46 0.76 3.53 -3.67
N LEU A 47 0.17 2.50 -3.05
CA LEU A 47 0.83 1.23 -2.79
C LEU A 47 1.17 0.43 -4.05
N PHE A 48 0.63 0.79 -5.23
CA PHE A 48 1.09 0.20 -6.50
C PHE A 48 2.54 0.55 -6.81
N ALA A 49 3.09 1.62 -6.20
CA ALA A 49 4.51 1.94 -6.26
C ALA A 49 5.41 0.86 -5.62
N LEU A 50 4.86 0.00 -4.76
CA LEU A 50 5.60 -1.07 -4.08
C LEU A 50 5.57 -2.42 -4.81
N ILE A 51 4.80 -2.53 -5.91
CA ILE A 51 4.66 -3.77 -6.66
C ILE A 51 6.01 -4.22 -7.22
N GLU A 52 6.32 -5.49 -7.03
CA GLU A 52 7.59 -6.09 -7.39
C GLU A 52 7.40 -7.57 -7.74
N ASP A 53 7.25 -7.93 -9.01
CA ASP A 53 6.98 -9.33 -9.35
C ASP A 53 8.23 -10.22 -9.15
N PRO A 54 8.08 -11.47 -8.62
CA PRO A 54 6.85 -12.07 -8.09
C PRO A 54 6.64 -11.85 -6.58
N ARG A 55 7.48 -11.02 -5.95
CA ARG A 55 7.59 -10.87 -4.51
C ARG A 55 6.47 -10.05 -3.88
N VAL A 56 6.04 -8.96 -4.50
CA VAL A 56 5.08 -8.01 -3.91
C VAL A 56 3.92 -7.78 -4.86
N CYS A 57 2.71 -8.04 -4.40
CA CYS A 57 1.48 -7.68 -5.10
C CYS A 57 0.52 -6.90 -4.18
N VAL A 58 -0.43 -6.18 -4.78
CA VAL A 58 -1.48 -5.47 -4.04
C VAL A 58 -2.82 -6.16 -4.26
N LEU A 59 -3.46 -6.57 -3.18
CA LEU A 59 -4.85 -7.02 -3.14
C LEU A 59 -5.74 -5.77 -3.03
N TYR A 60 -6.27 -5.34 -4.17
CA TYR A 60 -7.03 -4.09 -4.32
C TYR A 60 -8.54 -4.36 -4.29
N PRO A 61 -9.29 -3.83 -3.30
CA PRO A 61 -10.74 -3.98 -3.24
C PRO A 61 -11.44 -3.27 -4.41
N GLU A 62 -12.24 -4.03 -5.17
CA GLU A 62 -13.05 -3.52 -6.26
C GLU A 62 -14.52 -3.86 -6.06
N LYS A 63 -15.40 -3.24 -6.86
CA LYS A 63 -16.82 -3.57 -6.85
C LYS A 63 -16.99 -5.04 -7.26
N GLY A 64 -17.34 -5.88 -6.30
CA GLY A 64 -17.63 -7.30 -6.52
C GLY A 64 -16.46 -8.25 -6.25
N GLY A 65 -15.33 -7.79 -5.71
CA GLY A 65 -14.25 -8.70 -5.32
C GLY A 65 -12.93 -8.02 -4.95
N MET A 66 -11.90 -8.84 -4.84
CA MET A 66 -10.52 -8.40 -4.64
C MET A 66 -9.73 -8.64 -5.93
N ALA A 67 -9.10 -7.61 -6.48
CA ALA A 67 -8.21 -7.72 -7.62
C ALA A 67 -6.77 -7.96 -7.13
N VAL A 68 -6.04 -8.87 -7.77
CA VAL A 68 -4.61 -9.03 -7.53
C VAL A 68 -3.87 -8.15 -8.53
N VAL A 69 -3.19 -7.11 -8.04
CA VAL A 69 -2.47 -6.14 -8.85
C VAL A 69 -0.98 -6.47 -8.81
N THR A 70 -0.49 -7.00 -9.93
CA THR A 70 0.91 -7.31 -10.23
C THR A 70 1.49 -6.31 -11.23
N GLU A 71 2.77 -6.44 -11.61
CA GLU A 71 3.36 -5.57 -12.65
C GLU A 71 2.62 -5.69 -13.98
N ALA A 72 2.16 -6.89 -14.33
CA ALA A 72 1.35 -7.15 -15.52
C ALA A 72 -0.01 -6.44 -15.46
N GLU A 73 -0.64 -6.43 -14.29
CA GLU A 73 -1.93 -5.77 -14.09
C GLU A 73 -1.81 -4.24 -14.12
N VAL A 74 -0.75 -3.68 -13.53
CA VAL A 74 -0.42 -2.25 -13.69
C VAL A 74 -0.24 -1.90 -15.17
N THR A 75 0.51 -2.73 -15.91
CA THR A 75 0.72 -2.54 -17.35
C THR A 75 -0.60 -2.54 -18.10
N ARG A 76 -1.48 -3.50 -17.82
CA ARG A 76 -2.80 -3.63 -18.45
C ARG A 76 -3.71 -2.43 -18.16
N ARG A 77 -3.73 -1.94 -16.92
CA ARG A 77 -4.59 -0.83 -16.47
C ARG A 77 -4.15 0.53 -17.02
N TYR A 78 -2.85 0.78 -17.02
CA TYR A 78 -2.31 2.14 -17.19
C TYR A 78 -1.46 2.31 -18.45
N GLY A 79 -1.10 1.24 -19.16
CA GLY A 79 -0.28 1.30 -20.37
C GLY A 79 1.16 1.74 -20.11
N ILE A 80 1.66 1.51 -18.90
CA ILE A 80 3.03 1.83 -18.43
C ILE A 80 3.78 0.56 -18.07
N ALA A 81 5.10 0.64 -17.94
CA ALA A 81 5.85 -0.47 -17.32
C ALA A 81 5.38 -0.66 -15.86
N GLY A 82 5.29 -1.91 -15.40
CA GLY A 82 4.68 -2.25 -14.12
C GLY A 82 5.25 -1.51 -12.91
N ARG A 83 6.56 -1.25 -12.91
CA ARG A 83 7.26 -0.51 -11.83
C ARG A 83 7.21 1.02 -11.95
N SER A 84 6.45 1.56 -12.90
CA SER A 84 6.43 3.00 -13.20
C SER A 84 5.20 3.72 -12.64
N TYR A 85 4.44 3.11 -11.73
CA TYR A 85 3.22 3.73 -11.19
C TYR A 85 3.50 5.06 -10.46
N ALA A 86 4.55 5.14 -9.65
CA ALA A 86 4.90 6.39 -8.95
C ALA A 86 5.21 7.53 -9.95
N ASP A 87 6.00 7.26 -10.98
CA ASP A 87 6.26 8.22 -12.06
C ASP A 87 4.97 8.63 -12.78
N TYR A 88 4.05 7.68 -12.99
CA TYR A 88 2.76 7.93 -13.62
C TYR A 88 1.90 8.87 -12.78
N ALA A 89 1.82 8.63 -11.47
CA ALA A 89 1.11 9.48 -10.53
C ALA A 89 1.73 10.89 -10.48
N ILE A 90 3.06 11.01 -10.41
CA ILE A 90 3.77 12.30 -10.42
C ILE A 90 3.42 13.14 -11.67
N LEU A 91 3.43 12.50 -12.84
CA LEU A 91 3.19 13.17 -14.13
C LEU A 91 1.74 13.57 -14.31
N ARG A 92 0.81 12.65 -14.03
CA ARG A 92 -0.64 12.83 -14.20
C ARG A 92 -1.24 13.76 -13.14
N GLY A 93 -0.67 13.74 -11.94
CA GLY A 93 -1.26 14.28 -10.73
C GLY A 93 -2.26 13.31 -10.09
N ASP A 94 -2.53 13.58 -8.81
CA ASP A 94 -3.60 12.97 -8.04
C ASP A 94 -4.32 14.01 -7.16
N PRO A 95 -5.54 14.42 -7.52
CA PRO A 95 -6.29 15.41 -6.75
C PRO A 95 -6.65 14.96 -5.33
N SER A 96 -6.77 13.66 -5.04
CA SER A 96 -7.02 13.18 -3.67
C SER A 96 -5.89 13.56 -2.72
N ASP A 97 -4.66 13.54 -3.23
CA ASP A 97 -3.43 13.73 -2.45
C ASP A 97 -2.84 15.13 -2.69
N GLY A 98 -3.62 16.02 -3.29
CA GLY A 98 -3.21 17.39 -3.61
C GLY A 98 -2.06 17.47 -4.62
N LEU A 99 -1.78 16.40 -5.36
CA LEU A 99 -0.75 16.35 -6.40
C LEU A 99 -1.27 16.97 -7.70
N PRO A 100 -0.78 18.16 -8.11
CA PRO A 100 -1.32 18.87 -9.27
C PRO A 100 -0.96 18.23 -10.61
N GLY A 101 0.12 17.43 -10.66
CA GLY A 101 0.65 16.89 -11.92
C GLY A 101 1.30 17.95 -12.81
N LEU A 102 1.77 17.52 -13.98
CA LEU A 102 2.20 18.46 -15.01
C LEU A 102 0.99 19.03 -15.74
N ARG A 103 0.96 20.35 -15.91
CA ARG A 103 -0.13 21.03 -16.62
C ARG A 103 -0.29 20.48 -18.04
N GLY A 104 -1.50 19.99 -18.35
CA GLY A 104 -1.83 19.43 -19.68
C GLY A 104 -1.41 17.96 -19.86
N VAL A 105 -0.85 17.32 -18.83
CA VAL A 105 -0.46 15.91 -18.86
C VAL A 105 -1.51 15.09 -18.14
N GLY A 106 -2.47 14.56 -18.89
CA GLY A 106 -3.44 13.58 -18.39
C GLY A 106 -2.91 12.14 -18.45
N ALA A 107 -3.76 11.18 -18.11
CA ALA A 107 -3.43 9.74 -18.06
C ALA A 107 -2.70 9.22 -19.30
N VAL A 108 -3.22 9.50 -20.50
CA VAL A 108 -2.64 9.04 -21.76
C VAL A 108 -1.27 9.68 -22.01
N ALA A 109 -1.15 10.99 -21.79
CA ALA A 109 0.10 11.70 -21.98
C ALA A 109 1.18 11.26 -20.98
N ALA A 110 0.82 11.00 -19.71
CA ALA A 110 1.72 10.48 -18.71
C ALA A 110 2.27 9.09 -19.11
N ALA A 111 1.40 8.19 -19.58
CA ALA A 111 1.82 6.88 -20.06
C ALA A 111 2.75 6.98 -21.28
N ASP A 112 2.46 7.87 -22.23
CA ASP A 112 3.32 8.14 -23.38
C ASP A 112 4.70 8.65 -22.98
N ILE A 113 4.77 9.56 -22.01
CA ILE A 113 6.02 10.09 -21.47
C ILE A 113 6.84 8.95 -20.85
N ILE A 114 6.24 8.10 -20.02
CA ILE A 114 6.92 6.95 -19.42
C ILE A 114 7.46 6.01 -20.48
N ARG A 115 6.66 5.68 -21.50
CA ARG A 115 7.11 4.78 -22.59
C ARG A 115 8.28 5.36 -23.40
N ARG A 116 8.31 6.68 -23.61
CA ARG A 116 9.34 7.35 -24.41
C ARG A 116 10.61 7.64 -23.64
N HIS A 117 10.48 8.03 -22.37
CA HIS A 117 11.59 8.54 -21.57
C HIS A 117 11.99 7.59 -20.44
N GLY A 118 11.26 6.52 -20.19
CA GLY A 118 11.55 5.58 -19.10
C GLY A 118 11.27 6.15 -17.71
N GLY A 119 10.35 7.12 -17.59
CA GLY A 119 9.95 7.70 -16.30
C GLY A 119 10.34 9.16 -16.11
N VAL A 120 10.14 9.69 -14.89
CA VAL A 120 10.40 11.10 -14.58
C VAL A 120 11.90 11.43 -14.67
N ALA A 121 12.76 10.53 -14.19
CA ALA A 121 14.21 10.71 -14.25
C ALA A 121 14.73 10.84 -15.70
N GLY A 122 14.19 10.04 -16.63
CA GLY A 122 14.54 10.15 -18.04
C GLY A 122 13.91 11.37 -18.71
N LEU A 123 12.69 11.77 -18.34
CA LEU A 123 12.11 13.03 -18.81
C LEU A 123 12.97 14.24 -18.42
N LEU A 124 13.50 14.26 -17.20
CA LEU A 124 14.37 15.33 -16.71
C LEU A 124 15.72 15.40 -17.44
N ARG A 125 16.18 14.26 -17.96
CA ARG A 125 17.45 14.12 -18.69
C ARG A 125 17.29 14.47 -20.18
N ASP A 126 16.27 13.92 -20.82
CA ASP A 126 16.15 13.87 -22.28
C ASP A 126 15.06 14.81 -22.82
N GLY A 127 14.16 15.29 -21.96
CA GLY A 127 13.00 16.11 -22.33
C GLY A 127 13.23 17.62 -22.21
N ALA A 128 12.57 18.37 -23.09
CA ALA A 128 12.43 19.81 -22.93
C ALA A 128 11.38 20.12 -21.85
N VAL A 129 11.83 20.23 -20.60
CA VAL A 129 11.01 20.67 -19.45
C VAL A 129 11.37 22.10 -19.07
N SER A 130 10.37 22.90 -18.70
CA SER A 130 10.62 24.23 -18.12
C SER A 130 11.22 24.13 -16.72
N GLU A 131 11.82 25.22 -16.23
CA GLU A 131 12.40 25.25 -14.89
C GLU A 131 11.36 24.95 -13.79
N GLN A 132 10.15 25.50 -13.94
CA GLN A 132 9.04 25.22 -13.02
C GLN A 132 8.64 23.74 -13.01
N GLN A 133 8.63 23.09 -14.18
CA GLN A 133 8.34 21.64 -14.26
C GLN A 133 9.47 20.83 -13.62
N ARG A 134 10.73 21.22 -13.84
CA ARG A 134 11.90 20.58 -13.24
C ARG A 134 11.84 20.63 -11.71
N GLU A 135 11.54 21.80 -11.14
CA GLU A 135 11.41 21.97 -9.69
C GLU A 135 10.28 21.10 -9.11
N TYR A 136 9.10 21.12 -9.76
CA TYR A 136 7.97 20.28 -9.35
C TYR A 136 8.34 18.79 -9.38
N LEU A 137 8.87 18.30 -10.49
CA LEU A 137 9.22 16.88 -10.65
C LEU A 137 10.28 16.45 -9.63
N ALA A 138 11.32 17.26 -9.42
CA ALA A 138 12.38 16.97 -8.44
C ALA A 138 11.86 16.90 -7.01
N ARG A 139 10.84 17.70 -6.66
CA ARG A 139 10.15 17.61 -5.37
C ARG A 139 9.24 16.39 -5.30
N ALA A 140 8.40 16.18 -6.32
CA ALA A 140 7.43 15.09 -6.40
C ALA A 140 8.10 13.71 -6.28
N MET A 141 9.25 13.51 -6.93
CA MET A 141 10.05 12.28 -6.82
C MET A 141 10.51 11.94 -5.39
N LYS A 142 10.51 12.91 -4.47
CA LYS A 142 10.91 12.69 -3.07
C LYS A 142 9.73 12.46 -2.13
N VAL A 143 8.52 12.83 -2.54
CA VAL A 143 7.34 12.86 -1.65
C VAL A 143 6.24 11.89 -2.08
N VAL A 144 6.17 11.54 -3.37
CA VAL A 144 5.14 10.61 -3.87
C VAL A 144 5.47 9.16 -3.53
N PRO A 145 6.72 8.67 -3.70
CA PRO A 145 7.03 7.33 -3.24
C PRO A 145 6.96 7.26 -1.71
N PRO A 146 6.31 6.23 -1.13
CA PRO A 146 6.29 6.05 0.31
C PRO A 146 7.70 5.93 0.90
N VAL A 147 7.88 6.48 2.10
CA VAL A 147 9.16 6.48 2.82
C VAL A 147 9.49 5.07 3.28
N GLN A 148 10.77 4.68 3.12
CA GLN A 148 11.30 3.41 3.59
C GLN A 148 12.34 3.62 4.70
N GLY A 149 12.63 2.56 5.45
CA GLY A 149 13.68 2.57 6.48
C GLY A 149 13.29 3.33 7.74
N LEU A 150 11.98 3.44 8.01
CA LEU A 150 11.48 4.01 9.26
C LEU A 150 11.92 3.17 10.47
N PRO A 151 12.06 3.77 11.67
CA PRO A 151 12.42 3.05 12.89
C PRO A 151 11.22 2.26 13.46
N VAL A 152 10.60 1.43 12.63
CA VAL A 152 9.50 0.52 13.00
C VAL A 152 10.02 -0.91 13.03
N VAL A 153 9.63 -1.66 14.06
CA VAL A 153 9.99 -3.08 14.18
C VAL A 153 9.02 -3.91 13.36
N LEU A 154 9.53 -4.88 12.60
CA LEU A 154 8.67 -5.88 11.95
C LEU A 154 8.06 -6.75 13.05
N PRO A 155 6.72 -6.83 13.14
CA PRO A 155 6.09 -7.63 14.19
C PRO A 155 6.31 -9.13 13.95
N GLU A 156 6.14 -9.93 15.01
CA GLU A 156 6.20 -11.40 14.91
C GLU A 156 5.13 -11.95 13.94
N GLY A 157 4.00 -11.27 13.82
CA GLY A 157 2.94 -11.61 12.89
C GLY A 157 2.10 -12.79 13.40
N ARG A 158 2.28 -13.96 12.78
CA ARG A 158 1.46 -15.15 13.10
C ARG A 158 1.80 -15.65 14.50
N ARG A 159 0.77 -15.93 15.30
CA ARG A 159 0.89 -16.46 16.67
C ARG A 159 0.54 -17.95 16.75
N ASP A 160 1.06 -18.59 17.79
CA ASP A 160 0.80 -20.01 18.10
C ASP A 160 -0.65 -20.29 18.49
N SER A 161 -1.37 -19.30 19.04
CA SER A 161 -2.78 -19.45 19.40
C SER A 161 -3.56 -18.15 19.23
N TYR A 162 -4.85 -18.30 18.90
CA TYR A 162 -5.82 -17.21 18.78
C TYR A 162 -7.13 -17.55 19.54
N PRO A 163 -7.78 -16.54 20.16
CA PRO A 163 -7.31 -15.17 20.34
C PRO A 163 -6.28 -15.06 21.48
N ALA A 164 -5.44 -14.03 21.48
CA ALA A 164 -4.43 -13.79 22.52
C ALA A 164 -5.05 -13.52 23.90
N HIS A 165 -6.19 -12.82 23.95
CA HIS A 165 -6.90 -12.47 25.18
C HIS A 165 -8.41 -12.82 25.09
N PRO A 166 -8.79 -14.11 25.25
CA PRO A 166 -10.16 -14.57 25.03
C PRO A 166 -11.22 -13.84 25.88
N ALA A 167 -10.95 -13.60 27.17
CA ALA A 167 -11.89 -12.93 28.05
C ALA A 167 -12.07 -11.44 27.69
N ALA A 168 -10.99 -10.77 27.30
CA ALA A 168 -11.05 -9.38 26.84
C ALA A 168 -11.83 -9.26 25.52
N LEU A 169 -11.56 -10.16 24.57
CA LEU A 169 -12.27 -10.20 23.29
C LEU A 169 -13.77 -10.44 23.49
N ALA A 170 -14.17 -11.40 24.34
CA ALA A 170 -15.57 -11.67 24.63
C ALA A 170 -16.28 -10.44 25.20
N SER A 171 -15.65 -9.76 26.16
CA SER A 171 -16.21 -8.54 26.77
C SER A 171 -16.33 -7.39 25.78
N LEU A 172 -15.30 -7.15 24.96
CA LEU A 172 -15.33 -6.13 23.90
C LEU A 172 -16.41 -6.46 22.85
N ALA A 173 -16.50 -7.72 22.46
CA ALA A 173 -17.44 -8.17 21.45
C ALA A 173 -18.90 -8.01 21.91
N GLU A 174 -19.22 -8.37 23.16
CA GLU A 174 -20.55 -8.16 23.72
C GLU A 174 -20.89 -6.66 23.83
N ARG A 175 -19.99 -5.86 24.41
CA ARG A 175 -20.20 -4.41 24.59
C ARG A 175 -20.47 -3.67 23.28
N HIS A 176 -19.88 -4.13 22.17
CA HIS A 176 -19.96 -3.46 20.88
C HIS A 176 -20.81 -4.21 19.84
N GLY A 177 -21.47 -5.31 20.21
CA GLY A 177 -22.32 -6.09 19.28
C GLY A 177 -21.53 -6.78 18.16
N LEU A 178 -20.27 -7.16 18.42
CA LEU A 178 -19.35 -7.74 17.45
C LEU A 178 -19.18 -9.26 17.60
N SER A 179 -19.91 -9.94 18.50
CA SER A 179 -19.69 -11.36 18.83
C SER A 179 -19.60 -12.26 17.60
N SER A 180 -20.58 -12.17 16.70
CA SER A 180 -20.57 -12.98 15.48
C SER A 180 -19.39 -12.69 14.55
N ALA A 181 -18.91 -11.44 14.49
CA ALA A 181 -17.74 -11.09 13.68
C ALA A 181 -16.43 -11.56 14.32
N ALA A 182 -16.30 -11.40 15.65
CA ALA A 182 -15.15 -11.87 16.41
C ALA A 182 -15.01 -13.40 16.34
N ASP A 183 -16.10 -14.14 16.48
CA ASP A 183 -16.11 -15.61 16.39
C ASP A 183 -15.65 -16.08 15.01
N ARG A 184 -16.17 -15.48 13.93
CA ARG A 184 -15.75 -15.81 12.56
C ARG A 184 -14.27 -15.50 12.30
N LEU A 185 -13.78 -14.37 12.82
CA LEU A 185 -12.37 -13.99 12.69
C LEU A 185 -11.45 -14.99 13.40
N VAL A 186 -11.77 -15.32 14.66
CA VAL A 186 -10.99 -16.29 15.44
C VAL A 186 -10.99 -17.67 14.79
N GLU A 187 -12.14 -18.12 14.29
CA GLU A 187 -12.24 -19.40 13.58
C GLU A 187 -11.36 -19.41 12.32
N ALA A 188 -11.43 -18.36 11.50
CA ALA A 188 -10.60 -18.25 10.31
C ALA A 188 -9.08 -18.27 10.63
N LEU A 189 -8.68 -17.61 11.73
CA LEU A 189 -7.27 -17.60 12.16
C LEU A 189 -6.79 -18.98 12.65
N ARG A 190 -7.64 -19.75 13.33
CA ARG A 190 -7.31 -21.10 13.83
C ARG A 190 -7.19 -22.14 12.72
N VAL A 191 -8.07 -22.09 11.72
CA VAL A 191 -8.01 -23.00 10.57
C VAL A 191 -6.67 -22.86 9.84
N ASN A 192 -6.20 -21.62 9.69
CA ASN A 192 -4.93 -21.31 9.02
C ASN A 192 -3.66 -21.66 9.82
N GLN A 193 -3.78 -22.07 11.10
CA GLN A 193 -2.65 -22.59 11.89
C GLN A 193 -2.26 -24.03 11.51
N HIS A 194 -3.17 -24.80 10.90
CA HIS A 194 -2.97 -26.24 10.63
C HIS A 194 -2.51 -26.55 9.20
N THR A 195 -2.27 -25.51 8.39
CA THR A 195 -1.94 -25.65 6.95
C THR A 195 -0.52 -25.14 6.61
N GLY A 196 0.31 -24.90 7.63
CA GLY A 196 1.71 -24.47 7.49
C GLY A 196 2.69 -25.62 7.68
#